data_AF-A0A452YFD1-F1
#
_entry.id   AF-A0A452YFD1-F1
#
_cell.length_a   1.000
_cell.length_b   1.000
_cell.length_c   1.000
_cell.angle_alpha   90.00
_cell.angle_beta   90.00
_cell.angle_gamma   90.00
#
_symmetry.space_group_name_H-M   'P 1'
#
loop_
_entity.id
_entity.type
_entity.pdbx_description
1 polymer ?
#
loop_
_entity_poly.entity_id
_entity_poly.type
_entity_poly.pdbx_seq_one_letter_code
_entity_poly.pdbx_strand_id
1 'polypeptide(L)'
;MKLWVWDTYMLYHVCNSYYIQFVVKYVPSSIETPHTLYRFKCIDLDGNGILTTNEMQFFYEEQLHRMECMAQEPVLFEDILCQMIDMIGPENETYFTLRDLKKCKLSGNIFNILFNLNKFMAFETRDPFLIRQVITVLQ
;
A
#
# COMPACT_ATOMS: atom_id res chain seq x y z
N MET A 1 -22.07 -17.56 -26.84
CA MET A 1 -21.30 -18.33 -25.85
C MET A 1 -20.03 -17.56 -25.50
N LYS A 2 -20.09 -16.70 -24.47
CA LYS A 2 -18.98 -16.05 -23.72
C LYS A 2 -19.61 -15.02 -22.78
N LEU A 3 -20.25 -15.49 -21.71
CA LEU A 3 -20.85 -14.62 -20.68
C LEU A 3 -20.48 -15.02 -19.24
N TRP A 4 -19.66 -16.07 -19.04
CA TRP A 4 -19.45 -16.65 -17.70
C TRP A 4 -18.05 -16.44 -17.10
N VAL A 5 -17.15 -15.73 -17.80
CA VAL A 5 -15.79 -15.43 -17.28
C VAL A 5 -15.76 -14.09 -16.54
N TRP A 6 -16.75 -13.21 -16.76
CA TRP A 6 -16.81 -11.88 -16.15
C TRP A 6 -17.54 -11.85 -14.80
N ASP A 7 -18.41 -12.80 -14.51
CA ASP A 7 -19.22 -12.78 -13.28
C ASP A 7 -18.40 -13.10 -12.03
N THR A 8 -17.44 -14.02 -12.10
CA THR A 8 -16.54 -14.35 -10.99
C THR A 8 -15.51 -13.24 -10.75
N TYR A 9 -14.94 -12.66 -11.82
CA TYR A 9 -14.02 -11.53 -11.72
C TYR A 9 -14.72 -10.28 -11.17
N MET A 10 -15.96 -9.98 -11.59
CA MET A 10 -16.70 -8.85 -11.05
C MET A 10 -17.12 -9.08 -9.60
N LEU A 11 -17.62 -10.27 -9.23
CA LEU A 11 -17.94 -10.57 -7.83
C LEU A 11 -16.69 -10.55 -6.94
N TYR A 12 -15.55 -11.02 -7.45
CA TYR A 12 -14.26 -10.93 -6.78
C TYR A 12 -13.83 -9.48 -6.62
N HIS A 13 -13.84 -8.67 -7.70
CA HIS A 13 -13.55 -7.22 -7.63
C HIS A 13 -14.49 -6.44 -6.73
N VAL A 14 -15.79 -6.76 -6.73
CA VAL A 14 -16.80 -6.09 -5.90
C VAL A 14 -16.58 -6.45 -4.44
N CYS A 15 -16.41 -7.74 -4.10
CA CYS A 15 -16.12 -8.19 -2.74
C CYS A 15 -14.80 -7.60 -2.21
N ASN A 16 -13.79 -7.54 -3.09
CA ASN A 16 -12.49 -6.98 -2.80
C ASN A 16 -12.50 -5.45 -2.68
N SER A 17 -13.24 -4.74 -3.54
CA SER A 17 -13.43 -3.30 -3.43
C SER A 17 -14.16 -2.96 -2.13
N TYR A 18 -15.16 -3.76 -1.73
CA TYR A 18 -15.79 -3.61 -0.41
C TYR A 18 -14.81 -3.83 0.74
N TYR A 19 -13.92 -4.82 0.63
CA TYR A 19 -12.86 -5.04 1.62
C TYR A 19 -11.89 -3.86 1.71
N ILE A 20 -11.38 -3.37 0.57
CA ILE A 20 -10.48 -2.22 0.50
C ILE A 20 -11.18 -0.99 1.07
N GLN A 21 -12.40 -0.68 0.64
CA GLN A 21 -13.18 0.45 1.16
C GLN A 21 -13.45 0.32 2.67
N PHE A 22 -13.73 -0.89 3.15
CA PHE A 22 -13.87 -1.15 4.58
C PHE A 22 -12.56 -0.86 5.31
N VAL A 23 -11.44 -1.38 4.82
CA VAL A 23 -10.13 -1.16 5.44
C VAL A 23 -9.78 0.33 5.44
N VAL A 24 -9.90 1.01 4.30
CA VAL A 24 -9.64 2.45 4.17
C VAL A 24 -10.50 3.29 5.13
N LYS A 25 -11.77 2.92 5.32
CA LYS A 25 -12.72 3.69 6.12
C LYS A 25 -12.61 3.41 7.62
N TYR A 26 -12.41 2.15 8.00
CA TYR A 26 -12.52 1.70 9.39
C TYR A 26 -11.18 1.41 10.06
N VAL A 27 -10.07 1.33 9.30
CA VAL A 27 -8.73 1.20 9.88
C VAL A 27 -8.18 2.58 10.23
N PRO A 28 -7.89 2.87 11.52
CA PRO A 28 -7.39 4.17 11.93
C PRO A 28 -6.08 4.53 11.23
N SER A 29 -5.95 5.80 10.84
CA SER A 29 -4.75 6.31 10.14
C SER A 29 -3.60 6.72 11.07
N SER A 30 -3.75 6.55 12.40
CA SER A 30 -2.76 6.87 13.43
C SER A 30 -1.69 5.79 13.56
N ILE A 31 -0.45 6.22 13.83
CA ILE A 31 0.73 5.35 13.99
C ILE A 31 0.96 5.13 15.49
N GLU A 32 0.21 4.20 16.09
CA GLU A 32 0.58 3.62 17.39
C GLU A 32 0.93 2.14 17.19
N THR A 33 1.79 1.56 18.03
CA THR A 33 2.37 0.21 17.86
C THR A 33 1.37 -0.96 17.72
N PRO A 34 0.11 -0.91 18.22
CA PRO A 34 -0.93 -1.89 17.88
C PRO A 34 -1.41 -1.80 16.40
N HIS A 35 -1.22 -0.66 15.74
CA HIS A 35 -1.79 -0.35 14.43
C HIS A 35 -0.96 -0.89 13.27
N THR A 36 0.37 -0.95 13.38
CA THR A 36 1.23 -1.55 12.32
C THR A 36 0.88 -3.03 12.12
N LEU A 37 0.68 -3.78 13.22
CA LEU A 37 0.27 -5.19 13.14
C LEU A 37 -1.11 -5.35 12.50
N TYR A 38 -2.07 -4.52 12.89
CA TYR A 38 -3.42 -4.60 12.36
C TYR A 38 -3.45 -4.27 10.86
N ARG A 39 -2.78 -3.19 10.44
CA ARG A 39 -2.68 -2.80 9.03
C ARG A 39 -1.93 -3.84 8.19
N PHE A 40 -0.87 -4.43 8.75
CA PHE A 40 -0.18 -5.56 8.12
C PHE A 40 -1.15 -6.71 7.86
N LYS A 41 -1.91 -7.13 8.88
CA LYS A 41 -2.92 -8.19 8.75
C LYS A 41 -4.06 -7.86 7.79
N CYS A 42 -4.30 -6.59 7.49
CA CYS A 42 -5.25 -6.21 6.46
C CYS A 42 -4.68 -6.37 5.04
N ILE A 43 -3.36 -6.35 4.87
CA ILE A 43 -2.72 -6.51 3.55
C ILE A 43 -2.38 -7.97 3.29
N ASP A 44 -1.96 -8.70 4.33
CA ASP A 44 -1.67 -10.14 4.30
C ASP A 44 -2.96 -10.93 4.05
N LEU A 45 -3.27 -11.18 2.77
CA LEU A 45 -4.57 -11.71 2.33
C LEU A 45 -4.68 -13.21 2.59
N ASP A 46 -3.57 -13.93 2.55
CA ASP A 46 -3.51 -15.36 2.81
C ASP A 46 -3.11 -15.70 4.27
N GLY A 47 -2.66 -14.71 5.04
CA GLY A 47 -2.31 -14.85 6.46
C GLY A 47 -0.98 -15.54 6.70
N ASN A 48 -0.09 -15.58 5.70
CA ASN A 48 1.18 -16.31 5.77
C ASN A 48 2.29 -15.50 6.50
N GLY A 49 2.04 -14.24 6.85
CA GLY A 49 2.99 -13.39 7.57
C GLY A 49 4.01 -12.66 6.70
N ILE A 50 3.84 -12.64 5.38
CA ILE A 50 4.61 -11.84 4.42
C ILE A 50 3.67 -11.01 3.54
N LEU A 51 4.13 -9.85 3.07
CA LEU A 51 3.41 -9.05 2.08
C LEU A 51 4.13 -9.18 0.75
N THR A 52 3.48 -9.84 -0.19
CA THR A 52 3.97 -10.05 -1.55
C THR A 52 3.66 -8.85 -2.45
N THR A 53 4.38 -8.76 -3.57
CA THR A 53 4.10 -7.79 -4.64
C THR A 53 2.64 -7.80 -5.08
N ASN A 54 2.06 -8.99 -5.25
CA ASN A 54 0.68 -9.15 -5.73
C ASN A 54 -0.34 -8.61 -4.72
N GLU A 55 -0.14 -8.87 -3.42
CA GLU A 55 -1.04 -8.36 -2.38
C GLU A 55 -0.99 -6.85 -2.30
N MET A 56 0.20 -6.25 -2.37
CA MET A 56 0.34 -4.79 -2.38
C MET A 56 -0.27 -4.17 -3.65
N GLN A 57 -0.04 -4.77 -4.82
CA GLN A 57 -0.59 -4.31 -6.08
C GLN A 57 -2.12 -4.29 -6.04
N PHE A 58 -2.72 -5.33 -5.47
CA PHE A 58 -4.15 -5.44 -5.30
C PHE A 58 -4.77 -4.23 -4.55
N PHE A 59 -4.13 -3.75 -3.48
CA PHE A 59 -4.61 -2.52 -2.81
C PHE A 59 -4.28 -1.26 -3.61
N TYR A 60 -3.15 -1.23 -4.32
CA TYR A 60 -2.74 -0.08 -5.10
C TYR A 60 -3.65 0.19 -6.32
N GLU A 61 -4.24 -0.85 -6.92
CA GLU A 61 -5.19 -0.70 -8.03
C GLU A 61 -6.38 0.21 -7.68
N GLU A 62 -6.91 0.12 -6.47
CA GLU A 62 -7.98 1.03 -6.00
C GLU A 62 -7.46 2.47 -5.88
N GLN A 63 -6.21 2.64 -5.47
CA GLN A 63 -5.58 3.95 -5.33
C GLN A 63 -5.33 4.59 -6.69
N LEU A 64 -4.92 3.79 -7.68
CA LEU A 64 -4.81 4.17 -9.09
C LEU A 64 -6.15 4.66 -9.63
N HIS A 65 -7.21 3.88 -9.44
CA HIS A 65 -8.56 4.26 -9.86
C HIS A 65 -9.02 5.59 -9.23
N ARG A 66 -8.72 5.80 -7.94
CA ARG A 66 -9.06 7.07 -7.27
C ARG A 66 -8.23 8.25 -7.78
N MET A 67 -6.97 8.05 -8.16
CA MET A 67 -6.15 9.09 -8.82
C MET A 67 -6.77 9.51 -10.15
N GLU A 68 -7.17 8.55 -10.99
CA GLU A 68 -7.86 8.81 -12.26
C GLU A 68 -9.14 9.60 -12.06
N CYS A 69 -9.96 9.22 -11.07
CA CYS A 69 -11.20 9.94 -10.71
C CYS A 69 -10.96 11.39 -10.27
N MET A 70 -9.78 11.68 -9.73
CA MET A 70 -9.36 13.01 -9.29
C MET A 70 -8.56 13.78 -10.36
N ALA A 71 -8.45 13.22 -11.58
CA ALA A 71 -7.61 13.75 -12.66
C ALA A 71 -6.15 14.00 -12.22
N GLN A 72 -5.65 13.19 -11.30
CA GLN A 72 -4.24 13.15 -10.93
C GLN A 72 -3.48 12.25 -11.90
N GLU A 73 -2.22 12.58 -12.18
CA GLU A 73 -1.36 11.73 -12.99
C GLU A 73 -1.09 10.41 -12.25
N PRO A 74 -1.40 9.25 -12.85
CA PRO A 74 -1.16 7.97 -12.22
C PRO A 74 0.33 7.67 -12.14
N VAL A 75 0.78 7.16 -10.98
CA VAL A 75 2.13 6.64 -10.81
C VAL A 75 2.10 5.12 -11.05
N LEU A 76 3.13 4.58 -11.71
CA LEU A 76 3.23 3.15 -11.96
C LEU A 76 3.51 2.42 -10.65
N PHE A 77 2.87 1.26 -10.47
CA PHE A 77 3.04 0.46 -9.26
C PHE A 77 4.49 -0.02 -9.11
N GLU A 78 5.17 -0.33 -10.22
CA GLU A 78 6.57 -0.76 -10.23
C GLU A 78 7.49 0.32 -9.65
N ASP A 79 7.28 1.59 -10.01
CA ASP A 79 8.05 2.71 -9.48
C ASP A 79 7.80 2.87 -7.96
N ILE A 80 6.54 2.74 -7.55
CA ILE A 80 6.16 2.78 -6.15
C ILE A 80 6.76 1.60 -5.36
N LEU A 81 6.77 0.40 -5.93
CA LEU A 81 7.36 -0.77 -5.29
C LEU A 81 8.86 -0.59 -5.08
N CYS A 82 9.59 -0.08 -6.07
CA CYS A 82 11.00 0.27 -5.94
C CYS A 82 11.21 1.27 -4.79
N GLN A 83 10.40 2.33 -4.73
CA GLN A 83 10.48 3.31 -3.64
C GLN A 83 10.19 2.68 -2.26
N MET A 84 9.24 1.76 -2.16
CA MET A 84 8.96 1.03 -0.91
C MET A 84 10.14 0.17 -0.48
N ILE A 85 10.77 -0.55 -1.42
CA ILE A 85 11.94 -1.39 -1.16
C ILE A 85 13.10 -0.53 -0.65
N ASP A 86 13.41 0.57 -1.35
CA ASP A 86 14.48 1.50 -0.95
C ASP A 86 14.23 2.11 0.44
N MET A 87 12.97 2.44 0.74
CA MET A 87 12.58 3.05 2.01
C MET A 87 12.67 2.09 3.20
N ILE A 88 12.32 0.82 3.01
CA ILE A 88 12.29 -0.17 4.09
C ILE A 88 13.63 -0.88 4.25
N GLY A 89 14.33 -1.15 3.14
CA GLY A 89 15.51 -2.02 3.12
C GLY A 89 15.20 -3.40 3.70
N PRO A 90 14.24 -4.16 3.12
CA PRO A 90 13.86 -5.47 3.66
C PRO A 90 15.02 -6.47 3.58
N GLU A 91 14.98 -7.49 4.42
CA GLU A 91 15.97 -8.59 4.38
C GLU A 91 15.89 -9.38 3.05
N ASN A 92 14.72 -9.40 2.42
CA ASN A 92 14.48 -9.97 1.10
C ASN A 92 13.61 -9.00 0.28
N GLU A 93 14.08 -8.57 -0.89
CA GLU A 93 13.38 -7.58 -1.73
C GLU A 93 12.10 -8.11 -2.38
N THR A 94 11.84 -9.42 -2.33
CA THR A 94 10.63 -10.03 -2.93
C THR A 94 9.38 -9.94 -2.06
N TYR A 95 9.52 -9.64 -0.77
CA TYR A 95 8.40 -9.50 0.16
C TYR A 95 8.75 -8.65 1.39
N PHE A 96 7.74 -8.11 2.07
CA PHE A 96 7.93 -7.44 3.36
C PHE A 96 7.42 -8.30 4.51
N THR A 97 8.19 -8.43 5.58
CA THR A 97 7.69 -9.01 6.83
C THR A 97 7.23 -7.92 7.80
N LEU A 98 6.43 -8.29 8.80
CA LEU A 98 6.11 -7.38 9.90
C LEU A 98 7.37 -6.89 10.62
N ARG A 99 8.42 -7.71 10.67
CA ARG A 99 9.71 -7.35 11.28
C ARG A 99 10.38 -6.22 10.49
N ASP A 100 10.35 -6.27 9.17
CA ASP A 100 10.94 -5.23 8.32
C ASP A 100 10.21 -3.90 8.53
N LEU A 101 8.87 -3.93 8.50
CA LEU A 101 8.06 -2.73 8.72
C LEU A 101 8.21 -2.15 10.14
N LYS A 102 8.46 -2.97 11.16
CA LYS A 102 8.68 -2.49 12.54
C LYS A 102 10.06 -1.86 12.75
N LYS A 103 11.06 -2.26 11.96
CA LYS A 103 12.41 -1.70 12.06
C LYS A 103 12.49 -0.30 11.45
N CYS A 104 11.71 -0.02 10.40
CA CYS A 104 11.74 1.25 9.71
C CYS A 104 10.68 2.24 10.25
N LYS A 105 11.11 3.43 10.69
CA LYS A 105 10.21 4.50 11.16
C LYS A 105 9.33 5.08 10.05
N LEU A 106 9.69 4.85 8.79
CA LEU A 106 8.97 5.32 7.61
C LEU A 106 7.91 4.32 7.11
N SER A 107 7.78 3.14 7.72
CA SER A 107 6.80 2.12 7.29
C SER A 107 5.34 2.59 7.32
N GLY A 108 5.05 3.63 8.10
CA GLY A 108 3.76 4.33 8.07
C GLY A 108 3.38 4.84 6.67
N ASN A 109 4.37 5.16 5.83
CA ASN A 109 4.16 5.64 4.46
C ASN A 109 3.65 4.53 3.54
N ILE A 110 4.12 3.28 3.70
CA ILE A 110 3.62 2.14 2.91
C ILE A 110 2.10 2.00 3.10
N PHE A 111 1.63 2.05 4.35
CA PHE A 111 0.19 1.96 4.60
C PHE A 111 -0.58 3.18 4.06
N ASN A 112 0.05 4.35 3.94
CA ASN A 112 -0.60 5.51 3.33
C ASN A 112 -0.69 5.35 1.82
N ILE A 113 0.35 4.83 1.16
CA ILE A 113 0.33 4.49 -0.25
C ILE A 113 -0.84 3.54 -0.55
N LEU A 114 -0.97 2.47 0.23
CA LEU A 114 -1.96 1.41 -0.02
C LEU A 114 -3.39 1.76 0.42
N PHE A 115 -3.59 2.63 1.42
CA PHE A 115 -4.92 2.89 2.00
C PHE A 115 -5.35 4.35 2.06
N ASN A 116 -4.45 5.31 1.90
CA ASN A 116 -4.74 6.71 2.14
C ASN A 116 -4.20 7.60 1.02
N LEU A 117 -5.00 7.73 -0.03
CA LEU A 117 -4.61 8.49 -1.22
C LEU A 117 -4.19 9.93 -0.88
N ASN A 118 -4.92 10.62 0.00
CA ASN A 118 -4.60 12.00 0.36
C ASN A 118 -3.21 12.13 1.02
N LYS A 119 -2.87 11.21 1.94
CA LYS A 119 -1.55 11.19 2.58
C LYS A 119 -0.45 10.73 1.62
N PHE A 120 -0.77 9.81 0.71
CA PHE A 120 0.12 9.37 -0.35
C PHE A 120 0.47 10.51 -1.31
N MET A 121 -0.53 11.18 -1.89
CA MET A 121 -0.31 12.31 -2.79
C MET A 121 0.46 13.44 -2.10
N ALA A 122 0.12 13.76 -0.86
CA ALA A 122 0.83 14.75 -0.07
C ALA A 122 2.29 14.35 0.30
N PHE A 123 2.65 13.08 0.13
CA PHE A 123 4.02 12.60 0.25
C PHE A 123 4.74 12.70 -1.11
N GLU A 124 4.13 12.22 -2.20
CA GLU A 124 4.70 12.29 -3.56
C GLU A 124 4.97 13.71 -4.03
N THR A 125 4.10 14.67 -3.68
CA THR A 125 4.29 16.08 -4.08
C THR A 125 5.30 16.83 -3.20
N ARG A 126 5.94 16.18 -2.22
CA ARG A 126 6.98 16.83 -1.42
C ARG A 126 8.26 16.98 -2.23
N ASP A 127 8.98 18.05 -1.94
CA ASP A 127 10.29 18.31 -2.53
C ASP A 127 11.19 17.07 -2.36
N PRO A 128 11.72 16.49 -3.46
CA PRO A 128 12.62 15.35 -3.43
C PRO A 128 13.84 15.54 -2.50
N PHE A 129 14.28 16.80 -2.32
CA PHE A 129 15.39 17.14 -1.44
C PHE A 129 15.04 16.93 0.04
N LEU A 130 13.80 17.21 0.43
CA LEU A 130 13.30 16.97 1.79
C LEU A 130 13.08 15.48 2.06
N ILE A 131 12.60 14.73 1.06
CA ILE A 131 12.42 13.27 1.16
C ILE A 131 13.77 12.59 1.40
N ARG A 132 14.80 12.95 0.62
CA ARG A 132 16.16 12.39 0.77
C ARG A 132 16.77 12.67 2.14
N GLN A 133 16.63 13.89 2.67
CA GLN A 133 17.11 14.19 4.03
C GLN A 133 16.39 13.37 5.10
N VAL A 134 15.08 13.16 4.97
CA VAL A 134 14.30 12.36 5.93
C VAL A 134 14.74 10.89 5.91
N ILE A 135 15.00 10.33 4.73
CA ILE A 135 15.49 8.94 4.59
C ILE A 135 16.87 8.80 5.27
N THR A 136 17.81 9.69 4.98
CA THR A 136 19.17 9.63 5.56
C THR A 136 19.20 9.80 7.08
N VAL A 137 18.24 10.53 7.67
CA VAL A 137 18.21 10.80 9.12
C VAL A 137 17.49 9.69 9.92
N LEU A 138 16.66 8.89 9.26
CA LEU A 138 15.82 7.87 9.92
C LEU A 138 16.31 6.43 9.74
N GLN A 139 17.26 6.19 8.82
CA GLN A 139 18.08 4.98 8.78
C GLN A 139 19.20 5.06 9.82
#